data_AF-K1R1C0-F1
#
_entry.id   AF-K1R1C0-F1
#
_cell.length_a   1.000
_cell.length_b   1.000
_cell.length_c   1.000
_cell.angle_alpha   90.00
_cell.angle_beta   90.00
_cell.angle_gamma   90.00
#
_symmetry.space_group_name_H-M   'P 1'
#
loop_
_entity.id
_entity.type
_entity.pdbx_description
1 polymer ?
#
loop_
_entity_poly.entity_id
_entity_poly.type
_entity_poly.pdbx_seq_one_letter_code
_entity_poly.pdbx_strand_id
1 'polypeptide(L)'
;MFNLDRGCVLYFGVKYYRYINRKCLLMFFTVVWILAIVITYCRFYDSTTPWAISCKPVFATESNVVTELTKWTIALILAVNLATYFYFVVYIRNRFIRVYGTTSRKNLAPSNQLRLLGKVSLITGYFILSYLPYVLTTLFPLLDYKTQNGKIAHTVLLSLLILNSAVNPFLYILRFREAIYQMKCLLCFWNEPYIDKLKKRYKEQFATYEIRVP
;
A
#
# COMPACT_ATOMS: atom_id res chain seq x y z
N MET A 1 -6.07 2.62 -0.54
CA MET A 1 -7.05 1.86 0.29
C MET A 1 -6.56 1.65 1.72
N PHE A 2 -5.42 0.98 1.96
CA PHE A 2 -4.90 0.77 3.32
C PHE A 2 -4.72 2.07 4.14
N ASN A 3 -4.24 3.14 3.50
CA ASN A 3 -4.11 4.44 4.17
C ASN A 3 -5.46 5.06 4.54
N LEU A 4 -6.47 4.95 3.67
CA LEU A 4 -7.83 5.42 3.96
C LEU A 4 -8.45 4.59 5.09
N ASP A 5 -8.30 3.27 5.05
CA ASP A 5 -8.76 2.37 6.11
C ASP A 5 -8.18 2.76 7.48
N ARG A 6 -6.86 2.97 7.55
CA ARG A 6 -6.21 3.40 8.79
C ARG A 6 -6.61 4.82 9.20
N GLY A 7 -6.78 5.73 8.24
CA GLY A 7 -7.32 7.07 8.50
C GLY A 7 -8.71 7.02 9.13
N CYS A 8 -9.61 6.20 8.58
CA CYS A 8 -10.95 5.96 9.12
C CYS A 8 -10.91 5.36 10.53
N VAL A 9 -10.02 4.39 10.80
CA VAL A 9 -9.86 3.83 12.15
C VAL A 9 -9.42 4.91 13.14
N LEU A 10 -8.48 5.79 12.76
CA LEU A 10 -8.00 6.86 13.63
C LEU A 10 -9.05 7.95 13.86
N TYR A 11 -9.84 8.28 12.84
CA TYR A 11 -10.85 9.33 12.91
C TYR A 11 -12.13 8.87 13.61
N PHE A 12 -12.69 7.72 13.21
CA PHE A 12 -13.95 7.22 13.76
C PHE A 12 -13.78 6.39 15.05
N GLY A 13 -12.56 5.93 15.34
CA GLY A 13 -12.25 5.17 16.54
C GLY A 13 -13.17 3.96 16.74
N VAL A 14 -13.87 3.92 17.87
CA VAL A 14 -14.79 2.83 18.24
C VAL A 14 -15.95 2.67 17.26
N LYS A 15 -16.38 3.74 16.57
CA LYS A 15 -17.50 3.70 15.61
C LYS A 15 -17.10 3.15 14.25
N TYR A 16 -15.81 2.91 13.98
CA TYR A 16 -15.31 2.43 12.68
C TYR A 16 -16.06 1.18 12.18
N TYR A 17 -16.26 0.18 13.03
CA TYR A 17 -16.91 -1.09 12.66
C TYR A 17 -18.40 -0.96 12.34
N ARG A 18 -19.03 0.18 12.71
CA ARG A 18 -20.41 0.48 12.34
C ARG A 18 -20.51 0.98 10.90
N TYR A 19 -19.49 1.67 10.40
CA TYR A 19 -19.48 2.27 9.06
C TYR A 19 -18.79 1.37 8.03
N ILE A 20 -17.70 0.71 8.41
CA ILE A 20 -16.96 -0.19 7.52
C ILE A 20 -17.37 -1.63 7.80
N ASN A 21 -18.25 -2.15 6.93
CA ASN A 21 -18.65 -3.55 6.91
C ASN A 21 -18.13 -4.25 5.64
N ARG A 22 -18.27 -5.58 5.59
CA ARG A 22 -17.79 -6.40 4.46
C ARG A 22 -18.41 -6.00 3.12
N LYS A 23 -19.71 -5.65 3.09
CA LYS A 23 -20.41 -5.26 1.85
C LYS A 23 -19.89 -3.92 1.31
N CYS A 24 -19.68 -2.95 2.19
CA CYS A 24 -19.09 -1.65 1.87
C CYS A 24 -17.68 -1.82 1.31
N LEU A 25 -16.85 -2.65 1.94
CA LEU A 25 -15.51 -2.96 1.44
C LEU A 25 -15.54 -3.59 0.05
N LEU A 26 -16.41 -4.60 -0.18
CA LEU A 26 -16.55 -5.25 -1.49
C LEU A 26 -16.95 -4.25 -2.58
N MET A 27 -17.97 -3.44 -2.34
CA MET A 27 -18.39 -2.39 -3.27
C MET A 27 -17.24 -1.42 -3.57
N PHE A 28 -16.53 -0.99 -2.54
CA PHE A 28 -15.39 -0.08 -2.70
C PHE A 28 -14.24 -0.71 -3.50
N PHE A 29 -13.93 -1.99 -3.29
CA PHE A 29 -12.96 -2.72 -4.12
C PHE A 29 -13.39 -2.75 -5.58
N THR A 30 -14.65 -3.09 -5.87
CA THR A 30 -15.17 -3.15 -7.24
C THR A 30 -15.06 -1.80 -7.94
N VAL A 31 -15.43 -0.70 -7.27
CA VAL A 31 -15.31 0.65 -7.83
C VAL A 31 -13.86 1.01 -8.11
N VAL A 32 -12.94 0.73 -7.19
CA VAL A 32 -11.50 1.00 -7.39
C VAL A 32 -10.95 0.22 -8.58
N TRP A 33 -11.37 -1.04 -8.76
CA TRP A 33 -10.97 -1.85 -9.90
C TRP A 33 -11.47 -1.28 -11.24
N ILE A 34 -12.74 -0.88 -11.31
CA ILE A 34 -13.30 -0.27 -12.52
C ILE A 34 -12.55 1.03 -12.85
N LEU A 35 -12.33 1.89 -11.85
CA LEU A 35 -11.56 3.13 -12.03
C LEU A 35 -10.12 2.86 -12.49
N ALA A 36 -9.47 1.82 -11.97
CA ALA A 36 -8.12 1.45 -12.39
C ALA A 36 -8.06 1.01 -13.86
N ILE A 37 -9.06 0.27 -14.35
CA ILE A 37 -9.16 -0.12 -15.76
C ILE A 37 -9.34 1.13 -16.64
N VAL A 38 -10.25 2.04 -16.25
CA VAL A 38 -10.49 3.29 -16.98
C VAL A 38 -9.23 4.16 -17.02
N ILE A 39 -8.56 4.36 -15.89
CA ILE A 39 -7.30 5.12 -15.81
C ILE A 39 -6.22 4.49 -16.70
N THR A 40 -6.13 3.17 -16.73
CA THR A 40 -5.16 2.46 -17.57
C THR A 40 -5.48 2.65 -19.05
N TYR A 41 -6.74 2.55 -19.45
CA TYR A 41 -7.15 2.83 -20.83
C TYR A 41 -6.84 4.28 -21.24
N CYS A 42 -7.25 5.26 -20.44
CA CYS A 42 -7.01 6.69 -20.69
C CYS A 42 -5.52 7.03 -20.77
N ARG A 43 -4.67 6.28 -20.06
CA ARG A 43 -3.22 6.47 -20.09
C ARG A 43 -2.58 6.10 -21.44
N PHE A 44 -3.14 5.11 -22.13
CA PHE A 44 -2.66 4.65 -23.44
C PHE A 44 -3.56 5.14 -24.58
N TYR A 45 -4.44 6.10 -24.32
CA TYR A 45 -5.39 6.58 -25.30
C TYR A 45 -4.72 7.30 -26.47
N ASP A 46 -5.00 6.85 -27.69
CA ASP A 46 -4.47 7.43 -28.93
C ASP A 46 -5.51 7.40 -30.04
N SER A 47 -6.03 8.58 -30.41
CA SER A 47 -7.09 8.75 -31.42
C SER A 47 -6.69 8.34 -32.84
N THR A 48 -5.40 8.13 -33.12
CA THR A 48 -4.89 7.77 -34.45
C THR A 48 -4.98 6.27 -34.73
N THR A 49 -5.23 5.45 -33.70
CA THR A 49 -5.29 3.99 -33.82
C THR A 49 -6.73 3.49 -33.89
N PRO A 50 -7.01 2.38 -34.60
CA PRO A 50 -8.38 1.87 -34.78
C PRO A 50 -9.06 1.43 -33.46
N TRP A 51 -8.27 1.07 -32.45
CA TRP A 51 -8.77 0.67 -31.13
C TRP A 51 -8.65 1.78 -30.08
N ALA A 52 -8.19 2.97 -30.48
CA ALA A 52 -7.90 4.09 -29.61
C ALA A 52 -6.88 3.77 -28.49
N ILE A 53 -5.94 2.85 -28.73
CA ILE A 53 -4.90 2.40 -27.79
C ILE A 53 -3.54 2.41 -28.48
N SER A 54 -2.58 3.13 -27.89
CA SER A 54 -1.18 3.12 -28.29
C SER A 54 -0.42 1.97 -27.62
N CYS A 55 0.26 1.16 -28.44
CA CYS A 55 1.24 0.16 -27.97
C CYS A 55 2.64 0.75 -27.74
N LYS A 56 2.83 2.06 -27.93
CA LYS A 56 4.11 2.73 -27.72
C LYS A 56 4.33 2.98 -26.22
N PRO A 57 5.59 3.06 -25.77
CA PRO A 57 5.86 3.46 -24.40
C PRO A 57 5.31 4.88 -24.14
N VAL A 58 4.94 5.14 -22.88
CA VAL A 58 4.21 6.36 -22.47
C VAL A 58 4.93 7.66 -22.87
N PHE A 59 6.27 7.65 -22.90
CA PHE A 59 7.07 8.82 -23.31
C PHE A 59 7.09 9.07 -24.83
N ALA A 60 6.68 8.10 -25.64
CA ALA A 60 6.69 8.15 -27.11
C ALA A 60 5.30 8.34 -27.72
N THR A 61 4.26 8.43 -26.89
CA THR A 61 2.90 8.73 -27.32
C THR A 61 2.68 10.24 -27.22
N GLU A 62 2.07 10.85 -28.23
CA GLU A 62 1.76 12.28 -28.21
C GLU A 62 0.77 12.59 -27.08
N SER A 63 1.06 13.64 -26.31
CA SER A 63 0.20 14.07 -25.21
C SER A 63 -1.09 14.68 -25.77
N ASN A 64 -2.21 14.04 -25.47
CA ASN A 64 -3.55 14.58 -25.68
C ASN A 64 -4.19 14.95 -24.34
N VAL A 65 -5.35 15.62 -24.38
CA VAL A 65 -6.07 16.07 -23.18
C VAL A 65 -6.37 14.91 -22.21
N VAL A 66 -6.68 13.72 -22.72
CA VAL A 66 -7.02 12.53 -21.93
C VAL A 66 -5.81 11.99 -21.17
N THR A 67 -4.68 11.85 -21.86
CA THR A 67 -3.41 11.38 -21.27
C THR A 67 -2.88 12.38 -20.25
N GLU A 68 -2.98 13.69 -20.51
CA GLU A 68 -2.60 14.73 -19.55
C GLU A 68 -3.47 14.72 -18.29
N LEU A 69 -4.80 14.66 -18.45
CA LEU A 69 -5.72 14.51 -17.32
C LEU A 69 -5.38 13.25 -16.48
N THR A 70 -5.00 12.17 -17.15
CA THR A 70 -4.62 10.92 -16.49
C THR A 70 -3.33 11.07 -15.69
N LYS A 71 -2.30 11.75 -16.23
CA LYS A 71 -1.06 12.06 -15.49
C LYS A 71 -1.35 12.83 -14.21
N TRP A 72 -2.16 13.88 -14.29
CA TRP A 72 -2.57 14.68 -13.13
C TRP A 72 -3.40 13.89 -12.12
N THR A 73 -4.27 13.01 -12.59
CA THR A 73 -5.05 12.12 -11.71
C THR A 73 -4.14 11.17 -10.92
N ILE A 74 -3.16 10.55 -11.58
CA ILE A 74 -2.15 9.70 -10.91
C ILE A 74 -1.31 10.53 -9.92
N ALA A 75 -0.93 11.76 -10.30
CA ALA A 75 -0.21 12.69 -9.44
C ALA A 75 -1.00 13.01 -8.17
N LEU A 76 -2.30 13.28 -8.30
CA LEU A 76 -3.19 13.56 -7.18
C LEU A 76 -3.30 12.35 -6.23
N ILE A 77 -3.47 11.14 -6.77
CA ILE A 77 -3.49 9.90 -5.98
C ILE A 77 -2.20 9.77 -5.17
N LEU A 78 -1.04 10.03 -5.81
CA LEU A 78 0.24 9.99 -5.13
C LEU A 78 0.36 11.08 -4.05
N ALA A 79 -0.09 12.31 -4.33
CA ALA A 79 -0.06 13.43 -3.39
C ALA A 79 -0.90 13.15 -2.14
N VAL A 80 -2.09 12.57 -2.29
CA VAL A 80 -2.96 12.14 -1.17
C VAL A 80 -2.26 11.06 -0.33
N ASN A 81 -1.60 10.09 -0.97
CA ASN A 81 -0.84 9.07 -0.24
C ASN A 81 0.37 9.65 0.49
N LEU A 82 1.06 10.62 -0.12
CA LEU A 82 2.19 11.33 0.51
C LEU A 82 1.73 12.14 1.73
N ALA A 83 0.64 12.90 1.60
CA ALA A 83 0.05 13.64 2.71
C ALA A 83 -0.36 12.70 3.85
N THR A 84 -1.00 11.58 3.52
CA THR A 84 -1.42 10.59 4.52
C THR A 84 -0.23 9.91 5.19
N TYR A 85 0.82 9.59 4.43
CA TYR A 85 2.07 9.05 4.95
C TYR A 85 2.72 10.01 5.95
N PHE A 86 2.85 11.29 5.59
CA PHE A 86 3.40 12.31 6.47
C PHE A 86 2.57 12.45 7.75
N TYR A 87 1.24 12.51 7.61
CA TYR A 87 0.33 12.53 8.76
C TYR A 87 0.55 11.32 9.69
N PHE A 88 0.68 10.11 9.15
CA PHE A 88 0.94 8.91 9.97
C PHE A 88 2.30 8.94 10.64
N VAL A 89 3.36 9.35 9.93
CA VAL A 89 4.71 9.44 10.52
C VAL A 89 4.73 10.44 11.67
N VAL A 90 4.14 11.63 11.48
CA VAL A 90 4.02 12.66 12.54
C VAL A 90 3.18 12.15 13.70
N TYR A 91 2.03 11.52 13.42
CA TYR A 91 1.16 10.94 14.45
C TYR A 91 1.89 9.87 15.27
N ILE A 92 2.61 8.97 14.60
CA ILE A 92 3.41 7.92 15.24
C ILE A 92 4.49 8.56 16.12
N ARG A 93 5.27 9.50 15.58
CA ARG A 93 6.34 10.19 16.32
C ARG A 93 5.80 10.86 17.58
N ASN A 94 4.72 11.63 17.48
CA ASN A 94 4.12 12.33 18.61
C ASN A 94 3.59 11.35 19.69
N ARG A 95 3.03 10.21 19.27
CA ARG A 95 2.57 9.17 20.18
C ARG A 95 3.72 8.43 20.86
N PHE A 96 4.80 8.12 20.14
CA PHE A 96 6.00 7.52 20.72
C PHE A 96 6.66 8.47 21.73
N ILE A 97 6.85 9.74 21.39
CA ILE A 97 7.38 10.75 22.33
C ILE A 97 6.52 10.84 23.59
N ARG A 98 5.19 10.81 23.45
CA ARG A 98 4.29 10.85 24.62
C ARG A 98 4.39 9.59 25.47
N VAL A 99 4.46 8.40 24.87
CA VAL A 99 4.51 7.13 25.64
C VAL A 99 5.85 6.94 26.35
N TYR A 100 6.95 7.32 25.72
CA TYR A 100 8.31 7.13 26.26
C TYR A 100 8.86 8.35 27.02
N GLY A 101 8.34 9.54 26.76
CA GLY A 101 8.81 10.79 27.35
C GLY A 101 8.19 11.13 28.71
N THR A 102 7.00 10.60 29.04
CA THR A 102 6.31 10.95 30.30
C THR A 102 6.38 9.89 31.39
N THR A 103 7.09 8.76 31.23
CA THR A 103 7.11 7.73 32.28
C THR A 103 8.37 6.88 32.29
N SER A 104 9.07 6.89 33.42
CA SER A 104 10.13 5.95 33.82
C SER A 104 9.55 4.53 34.09
N ARG A 105 8.69 4.03 33.19
CA ARG A 105 8.12 2.67 33.25
C ARG A 105 8.59 1.90 32.02
N LYS A 106 9.60 1.05 32.23
CA LYS A 106 10.25 0.17 31.24
C LYS A 106 9.30 -0.80 30.49
N ASN A 107 8.00 -0.81 30.76
CA ASN A 107 7.06 -1.84 30.29
C ASN A 107 5.85 -1.32 29.48
N LEU A 108 5.77 -0.04 29.08
CA LEU A 108 4.71 0.41 28.17
C LEU A 108 5.03 0.01 26.72
N ALA A 109 4.55 -1.16 26.33
CA ALA A 109 4.54 -1.57 24.93
C ALA A 109 3.60 -0.65 24.10
N PRO A 110 4.01 -0.20 22.90
CA PRO A 110 3.14 0.57 22.03
C PRO A 110 1.90 -0.24 21.65
N SER A 111 0.75 0.42 21.57
CA SER A 111 -0.52 -0.23 21.26
C SER A 111 -0.46 -0.99 19.92
N ASN A 112 -1.25 -2.06 19.80
CA ASN A 112 -1.31 -2.86 18.56
C ASN A 112 -1.66 -2.01 17.33
N GLN A 113 -2.49 -0.98 17.50
CA GLN A 113 -2.83 -0.01 16.46
C GLN A 113 -1.62 0.82 16.01
N LEU A 114 -0.78 1.28 16.94
CA LEU A 114 0.42 2.07 16.62
C LEU A 114 1.48 1.22 15.90
N ARG A 115 1.67 -0.03 16.34
CA ARG A 115 2.54 -1.00 15.65
C ARG A 115 2.05 -1.31 14.24
N LEU A 116 0.74 -1.46 14.07
CA LEU A 116 0.12 -1.70 12.77
C LEU A 116 0.27 -0.48 11.85
N LEU A 117 0.05 0.73 12.37
CA LEU A 117 0.24 1.97 11.61
C LEU A 117 1.69 2.14 11.14
N GLY A 118 2.68 1.80 11.99
CA GLY A 118 4.09 1.79 11.59
C GLY A 118 4.40 0.80 10.47
N LYS A 119 3.77 -0.39 10.49
CA LYS A 119 3.90 -1.38 9.41
C LYS A 119 3.32 -0.86 8.09
N VAL A 120 2.12 -0.29 8.12
CA VAL A 120 1.44 0.29 6.95
C VAL A 120 2.18 1.51 6.41
N SER A 121 2.72 2.35 7.29
CA SER A 121 3.48 3.54 6.91
C SER A 121 4.74 3.16 6.13
N LEU A 122 5.45 2.10 6.53
CA LEU A 122 6.63 1.63 5.80
C LEU A 122 6.30 1.05 4.42
N ILE A 123 5.20 0.30 4.29
CA ILE A 123 4.71 -0.16 2.98
C ILE A 123 4.36 1.04 2.08
N THR A 124 3.67 2.04 2.66
CA THR A 124 3.31 3.27 1.95
C THR A 124 4.54 4.09 1.55
N GLY A 125 5.54 4.20 2.43
CA GLY A 125 6.79 4.88 2.12
C GLY A 125 7.53 4.24 0.96
N TYR A 126 7.59 2.90 0.92
CA TYR A 126 8.18 2.18 -0.21
C TYR A 126 7.39 2.38 -1.52
N PHE A 127 6.06 2.37 -1.46
CA PHE A 127 5.22 2.74 -2.60
C PHE A 127 5.52 4.16 -3.11
N ILE A 128 5.61 5.15 -2.21
CA ILE A 128 5.92 6.53 -2.59
C ILE A 128 7.30 6.63 -3.22
N LEU A 129 8.32 6.01 -2.62
CA LEU A 129 9.70 6.06 -3.14
C LEU A 129 9.84 5.45 -4.53
N SER A 130 9.06 4.42 -4.84
CA SER A 130 9.04 3.79 -6.17
C SER A 130 8.21 4.57 -7.19
N TYR A 131 7.07 5.14 -6.80
CA TYR A 131 6.17 5.86 -7.71
C TYR A 131 6.58 7.32 -7.98
N LEU A 132 7.06 8.04 -6.97
CA LEU A 132 7.35 9.46 -7.05
C LEU A 132 8.34 9.84 -8.17
N PRO A 133 9.53 9.25 -8.27
CA PRO A 133 10.47 9.65 -9.31
C PRO A 133 9.93 9.37 -10.72
N TYR A 134 9.19 8.26 -10.90
CA TYR A 134 8.55 7.94 -12.15
C TYR A 134 7.50 9.00 -12.55
N VAL A 135 6.58 9.31 -11.63
CA VAL A 135 5.51 10.30 -11.87
C VAL A 135 6.09 11.69 -12.16
N LEU A 136 7.13 12.12 -11.44
CA LEU A 136 7.80 13.40 -11.67
C LEU A 136 8.35 13.51 -13.10
N THR A 137 9.03 12.47 -13.60
CA THR A 137 9.56 12.49 -14.97
C THR A 137 8.47 12.51 -16.03
N THR A 138 7.28 12.00 -15.74
CA THR A 138 6.15 12.02 -16.70
C THR A 138 5.36 13.32 -16.72
N LEU A 139 5.37 14.08 -15.62
CA LEU A 139 4.68 15.38 -15.49
C LEU A 139 5.55 16.55 -15.94
N PHE A 140 6.83 16.50 -15.56
CA PHE A 140 7.78 17.56 -15.84
C PHE A 140 8.80 17.07 -16.86
N PRO A 141 9.24 17.92 -17.81
CA PRO A 141 10.25 17.56 -18.81
C PRO A 141 11.66 17.50 -18.18
N LEU A 142 11.83 16.63 -17.18
CA LEU A 142 13.09 16.43 -16.45
C LEU A 142 14.07 15.53 -17.20
N LEU A 143 13.56 14.70 -18.10
CA LEU A 143 14.35 13.78 -18.92
C LEU A 143 14.19 14.14 -20.40
N ASP A 144 15.32 14.26 -21.10
CA ASP A 144 15.30 14.32 -22.55
C ASP A 144 15.21 12.92 -23.15
N TYR A 145 13.99 12.52 -23.54
CA TYR A 145 13.70 11.23 -24.15
C TYR A 145 14.26 11.07 -25.57
N LYS A 146 14.80 12.12 -26.19
CA LYS A 146 15.52 12.01 -27.46
C LYS A 146 16.88 11.34 -27.26
N THR A 147 17.48 11.49 -26.08
CA THR A 147 18.76 10.85 -25.73
C THR A 147 18.57 9.40 -25.28
N GLN A 148 19.56 8.56 -25.57
CA GLN A 148 19.59 7.17 -25.09
C GLN A 148 19.55 7.10 -23.55
N ASN A 149 20.25 8.02 -22.88
CA ASN A 149 20.29 8.09 -21.42
C ASN A 149 18.90 8.39 -20.82
N GLY A 150 18.12 9.29 -21.42
CA GLY A 150 16.75 9.58 -20.97
C GLY A 150 15.83 8.38 -21.10
N LYS A 151 15.94 7.61 -22.19
CA LYS A 151 15.18 6.36 -22.39
C LYS A 151 15.56 5.28 -21.37
N ILE A 152 16.86 5.12 -21.11
CA ILE A 152 17.37 4.17 -20.09
C ILE A 152 16.84 4.57 -18.70
N ALA A 153 16.96 5.84 -18.32
CA ALA A 153 16.46 6.34 -17.05
C ALA A 153 14.95 6.08 -16.87
N HIS A 154 14.14 6.36 -17.90
CA HIS A 154 12.71 6.07 -17.87
C HIS A 154 12.42 4.57 -17.66
N THR A 155 13.16 3.71 -18.37
CA THR A 155 13.00 2.25 -18.28
C THR A 155 13.36 1.73 -16.89
N VAL A 156 14.42 2.28 -16.28
CA VAL A 156 14.82 1.95 -14.91
C VAL A 156 13.74 2.36 -13.90
N LEU A 157 13.21 3.58 -14.02
CA LEU A 157 12.14 4.06 -13.15
C LEU A 157 10.85 3.24 -13.30
N LEU A 158 10.49 2.88 -14.53
CA LEU A 158 9.37 1.98 -14.79
C LEU A 158 9.60 0.58 -14.20
N SER A 159 10.82 0.05 -14.31
CA SER A 159 11.17 -1.26 -13.73
C SER A 159 11.08 -1.24 -12.20
N LEU A 160 11.51 -0.15 -11.56
CA LEU A 160 11.37 0.04 -10.12
C LEU A 160 9.89 0.07 -9.69
N LEU A 161 9.04 0.72 -10.49
CA LEU A 161 7.58 0.75 -10.29
C LEU A 161 6.97 -0.66 -10.33
N ILE A 162 7.41 -1.50 -11.29
CA ILE A 162 6.94 -2.88 -11.43
C ILE A 162 7.44 -3.73 -10.27
N LEU A 163 8.72 -3.59 -9.91
CA LEU A 163 9.35 -4.31 -8.80
C LEU A 163 8.64 -4.03 -7.47
N ASN A 164 8.07 -2.84 -7.28
CA ASN A 164 7.28 -2.53 -6.10
C ASN A 164 6.12 -3.53 -5.87
N SER A 165 5.49 -4.01 -6.95
CA SER A 165 4.44 -5.04 -6.85
C SER A 165 4.99 -6.40 -6.39
N ALA A 166 6.21 -6.76 -6.81
CA ALA A 166 6.87 -8.00 -6.40
C ALA A 166 7.36 -7.97 -4.94
N VAL A 167 7.74 -6.80 -4.42
CA VAL A 167 8.22 -6.64 -3.05
C VAL A 167 7.07 -6.64 -2.03
N ASN A 168 5.86 -6.21 -2.42
CA ASN A 168 4.69 -6.15 -1.55
C ASN A 168 4.39 -7.45 -0.77
N PRO A 169 4.31 -8.65 -1.40
CA PRO A 169 4.13 -9.91 -0.69
C PRO A 169 5.14 -10.14 0.44
N PHE A 170 6.43 -9.87 0.21
CA PHE A 170 7.47 -10.01 1.21
C PHE A 170 7.28 -9.03 2.36
N LEU A 171 6.93 -7.77 2.06
CA LEU A 171 6.62 -6.78 3.08
C LEU A 171 5.42 -7.20 3.95
N TYR A 172 4.40 -7.82 3.36
CA TYR A 172 3.26 -8.34 4.11
C TYR A 172 3.66 -9.53 5.00
N ILE A 173 4.32 -10.54 4.45
CA ILE A 173 4.74 -11.73 5.21
C ILE A 173 5.67 -11.34 6.36
N LEU A 174 6.71 -10.54 6.10
CA LEU A 174 7.69 -10.18 7.13
C LEU A 174 7.09 -9.34 8.28
N ARG A 175 5.97 -8.65 8.03
CA ARG A 175 5.39 -7.71 9.01
C ARG A 175 4.12 -8.21 9.68
N PHE A 176 3.31 -9.03 9.03
CA PHE A 176 2.05 -9.50 9.57
C PHE A 176 2.17 -10.94 10.05
N ARG A 177 2.05 -11.13 11.38
CA ARG A 177 2.06 -12.48 11.99
C ARG A 177 0.97 -13.37 11.41
N GLU A 178 -0.18 -12.78 11.07
CA GLU A 178 -1.27 -13.46 10.36
C GLU A 178 -0.81 -14.06 9.03
N ALA A 179 -0.13 -13.27 8.21
CA ALA A 179 0.35 -13.72 6.90
C ALA A 179 1.37 -14.86 7.05
N ILE A 180 2.28 -14.78 8.02
CA ILE A 180 3.23 -15.86 8.34
C ILE A 180 2.50 -17.13 8.78
N TYR A 181 1.49 -16.99 9.64
CA TYR A 181 0.70 -18.11 10.12
C TYR A 181 -0.01 -18.82 8.96
N GLN A 182 -0.73 -18.08 8.12
CA GLN A 182 -1.43 -18.63 6.96
C GLN A 182 -0.45 -19.26 5.95
N MET A 183 0.71 -18.64 5.72
CA MET A 183 1.74 -19.19 4.84
C MET A 183 2.32 -20.51 5.38
N LYS A 184 2.53 -20.62 6.69
CA LYS A 184 2.96 -21.88 7.31
C LYS A 184 1.88 -22.96 7.21
N CYS A 185 0.61 -22.61 7.38
CA CYS A 185 -0.49 -23.55 7.16
C CYS A 185 -0.53 -24.04 5.70
N LEU A 186 -0.30 -23.14 4.75
CA LEU A 186 -0.32 -23.47 3.32
C LEU A 186 0.90 -24.30 2.89
N LEU A 187 2.10 -24.00 3.41
CA LEU A 187 3.33 -24.73 3.08
C LEU A 187 3.48 -26.05 3.83
N CYS A 188 2.86 -26.20 5.00
CA CYS A 188 2.93 -27.42 5.80
C CYS A 188 1.59 -28.16 5.83
N PHE A 189 0.76 -28.00 4.80
CA PHE A 189 -0.58 -28.60 4.73
C PHE A 189 -0.58 -30.12 4.93
N TRP A 190 0.52 -30.78 4.57
CA TRP A 190 0.73 -32.22 4.71
C TRP A 190 1.12 -32.67 6.13
N ASN A 191 1.45 -31.75 7.05
CA ASN A 191 1.93 -32.09 8.39
C ASN A 191 0.90 -31.64 9.45
N GLU A 192 -0.12 -32.46 9.64
CA GLU A 192 -1.19 -32.20 10.61
C GLU A 192 -0.67 -31.95 12.04
N PRO A 193 0.27 -32.75 12.59
CA PRO A 193 0.81 -32.49 13.94
C PRO A 193 1.49 -31.12 14.07
N TYR A 194 2.16 -30.66 13.01
CA TYR A 194 2.76 -29.32 12.98
C TYR A 194 1.69 -28.24 12.93
N ILE A 195 0.68 -28.40 12.07
CA ILE A 195 -0.42 -27.44 11.94
C ILE A 195 -1.22 -27.31 13.24
N ASP A 196 -1.46 -28.40 13.95
CA ASP A 196 -2.21 -28.35 15.21
C ASP A 196 -1.42 -27.63 16.31
N LYS A 197 -0.11 -27.88 16.41
CA LYS A 197 0.78 -27.10 17.28
C LYS A 197 0.83 -25.63 16.89
N LEU A 198 0.74 -25.32 15.60
CA LEU A 198 0.74 -23.94 15.09
C LEU A 198 -0.60 -23.23 15.40
N LYS A 199 -1.73 -23.89 15.17
CA LYS A 199 -3.08 -23.42 15.51
C LYS A 199 -3.21 -23.16 17.01
N LYS A 200 -2.70 -24.07 17.85
CA LYS A 200 -2.72 -23.92 19.31
C LYS A 200 -1.94 -22.68 19.75
N ARG A 201 -0.69 -22.52 19.30
CA ARG A 201 0.14 -21.33 19.58
C ARG A 201 -0.49 -20.03 19.06
N TYR A 202 -1.10 -20.07 17.88
CA TYR A 202 -1.81 -18.93 17.34
C TYR A 202 -3.00 -18.56 18.22
N LYS A 203 -3.86 -19.51 18.60
CA LYS A 203 -4.99 -19.28 19.51
C LYS A 203 -4.54 -18.72 20.85
N GLU A 204 -3.47 -19.25 21.45
CA GLU A 204 -2.89 -18.75 22.71
C GLU A 204 -2.43 -17.29 22.62
N GLN A 205 -1.93 -16.85 21.46
CA GLN A 205 -1.49 -15.46 21.26
C GLN A 205 -2.63 -14.46 21.04
N PHE A 206 -3.81 -14.94 20.61
CA PHE A 206 -4.98 -14.11 20.33
C PHE A 206 -6.13 -14.31 21.33
N ALA A 207 -6.01 -15.26 22.25
CA ALA A 207 -6.97 -15.46 23.33
C ALA A 207 -6.93 -14.27 24.29
N THR A 208 -8.06 -13.57 24.40
CA THR A 208 -8.26 -12.44 25.31
C THR A 208 -8.36 -12.84 26.79
N TYR A 209 -8.36 -14.14 27.09
CA TYR A 209 -8.49 -14.69 28.43
C TYR A 209 -7.55 -15.89 28.58
N GLU A 210 -6.70 -15.86 29.61
CA GLU A 210 -5.98 -17.04 30.09
C GLU A 210 -7.00 -17.97 30.74
N ILE A 211 -7.33 -19.09 30.09
CA ILE A 211 -8.02 -20.17 30.78
C ILE A 211 -6.96 -20.89 31.61
N ARG A 212 -6.81 -20.48 32.88
CA ARG A 212 -6.14 -21.31 33.88
C ARG A 212 -7.06 -22.48 34.15
N VAL A 213 -6.71 -23.63 33.60
CA VAL A 213 -7.31 -24.90 34.01
C VAL A 213 -6.67 -25.25 35.36
N PRO A 214 -7.46 -25.51 36.42
CA PRO A 214 -6.95 -25.93 37.73
C PRO A 214 -6.22 -27.27 37.68
#